data_AF-A0A4Q3FSJ2-F1
#
_entry.id   AF-A0A4Q3FSJ2-F1
#
_cell.length_a   1.000
_cell.length_b   1.000
_cell.length_c   1.000
_cell.angle_alpha   90.00
_cell.angle_beta   90.00
_cell.angle_gamma   90.00
#
_symmetry.space_group_name_H-M   'P 1'
#
loop_
_entity.id
_entity.type
_entity.pdbx_description
1 polymer ?
#
loop_
_entity_poly.entity_id
_entity_poly.type
_entity_poly.pdbx_seq_one_letter_code
_entity_poly.pdbx_strand_id
1 'polypeptide(L)'
;MVAIINLLSFNKYAQAQVTTVNGPSDAVSGPPANSSAVNQVLASGNSISIKIGTASASAEAIYQWYKLDNTGTKRLVQSSSSPALSETPSGAGYYTYQLVVSNSNQCTSEISDPFKIYVLPPLAPTIAASHTTVCSNGTSTAQLTANTGSDKYSYQYQWILNGNPISGATASTYTTPANLSSGDKAYSVRVAYALNTATTGTANQTITVVPVPAKPSVSIGQ
;
A
#
# COMPACT_ATOMS: atom_id res chain seq x y z
N MET A 1 -70.46 4.86 -10.45
CA MET A 1 -69.87 3.56 -10.07
C MET A 1 -68.60 3.41 -10.88
N VAL A 2 -67.50 3.17 -10.17
CA VAL A 2 -66.11 3.35 -10.60
C VAL A 2 -65.64 2.19 -11.48
N ALA A 3 -64.92 2.51 -12.55
CA ALA A 3 -63.80 1.72 -13.05
C ALA A 3 -62.97 2.60 -13.99
N ILE A 4 -61.65 2.65 -13.80
CA ILE A 4 -60.62 2.49 -14.85
C ILE A 4 -59.23 2.82 -14.25
N ILE A 5 -58.46 1.74 -14.13
CA ILE A 5 -57.03 1.59 -14.38
C ILE A 5 -56.04 2.10 -13.30
N ASN A 6 -55.61 1.12 -12.50
CA ASN A 6 -54.23 1.02 -11.99
C ASN A 6 -53.24 1.07 -13.17
N LEU A 7 -52.37 2.07 -13.22
CA LEU A 7 -51.10 1.97 -13.92
C LEU A 7 -49.98 2.36 -12.94
N LEU A 8 -49.67 1.44 -12.03
CA LEU A 8 -48.32 1.39 -11.47
C LEU A 8 -47.41 0.98 -12.62
N SER A 9 -46.70 1.94 -13.19
CA SER A 9 -45.62 1.72 -14.15
C SER A 9 -44.47 1.00 -13.45
N PHE A 10 -44.54 -0.34 -13.42
CA PHE A 10 -43.41 -1.18 -13.04
C PHE A 10 -42.27 -1.00 -14.05
N ASN A 11 -41.15 -0.49 -13.55
CA ASN A 11 -39.77 -0.56 -14.05
C ASN A 11 -39.58 -1.14 -15.47
N LYS A 12 -39.31 -0.26 -16.44
CA LYS A 12 -38.85 -0.65 -17.79
C LYS A 12 -37.39 -1.14 -17.84
N TYR A 13 -36.72 -1.26 -16.69
CA TYR A 13 -35.30 -1.59 -16.62
C TYR A 13 -35.14 -2.98 -16.02
N ALA A 14 -34.75 -3.96 -16.84
CA ALA A 14 -34.06 -5.13 -16.32
C ALA A 14 -32.71 -4.62 -15.77
N GLN A 15 -32.67 -4.28 -14.49
CA GLN A 15 -31.42 -3.97 -13.79
C GLN A 15 -30.55 -5.22 -13.90
N ALA A 16 -29.47 -5.14 -14.68
CA ALA A 16 -28.52 -6.23 -14.78
C ALA A 16 -28.02 -6.56 -13.36
N GLN A 17 -28.14 -7.83 -12.97
CA GLN A 17 -27.89 -8.23 -11.59
C GLN A 17 -26.42 -7.98 -11.24
N VAL A 18 -26.20 -7.03 -10.33
CA VAL A 18 -24.88 -6.74 -9.77
C VAL A 18 -24.40 -7.94 -8.97
N THR A 19 -23.15 -8.31 -9.15
CA THR A 19 -22.49 -9.41 -8.44
C THR A 19 -21.37 -8.87 -7.57
N THR A 20 -21.28 -9.36 -6.34
CA THR A 20 -20.14 -9.06 -5.47
C THR A 20 -18.92 -9.83 -5.93
N VAL A 21 -17.82 -9.11 -6.21
CA VAL A 21 -16.52 -9.70 -6.49
C VAL A 21 -15.56 -9.39 -5.34
N ASN A 22 -15.25 -10.44 -4.57
CA ASN A 22 -14.31 -10.35 -3.47
C ASN A 22 -12.86 -10.44 -3.97
N GLY A 23 -11.95 -9.76 -3.26
CA GLY A 23 -10.52 -9.82 -3.53
C GLY A 23 -10.06 -9.02 -4.74
N PRO A 24 -8.75 -9.07 -5.01
CA PRO A 24 -8.16 -8.59 -6.26
C PRO A 24 -8.53 -9.51 -7.44
N SER A 25 -8.46 -8.96 -8.65
CA SER A 25 -8.49 -9.72 -9.90
C SER A 25 -7.26 -10.63 -10.05
N ASP A 26 -6.14 -10.30 -9.39
CA ASP A 26 -4.95 -11.14 -9.34
C ASP A 26 -4.13 -10.84 -8.07
N ALA A 27 -4.02 -11.84 -7.19
CA ALA A 27 -3.24 -11.76 -5.95
C ALA A 27 -1.85 -12.42 -6.04
N VAL A 28 -1.57 -13.14 -7.12
CA VAL A 28 -0.41 -14.05 -7.22
C VAL A 28 0.71 -13.45 -8.05
N SER A 29 0.36 -12.66 -9.08
CA SER A 29 1.36 -11.96 -9.88
C SER A 29 2.22 -11.03 -9.03
N GLY A 30 3.51 -10.97 -9.38
CA GLY A 30 4.44 -10.03 -8.78
C GLY A 30 3.99 -8.57 -8.97
N PRO A 31 4.53 -7.64 -8.18
CA PRO A 31 4.20 -6.23 -8.32
C PRO A 31 4.55 -5.68 -9.70
N PRO A 32 3.93 -4.56 -10.12
CA PRO A 32 4.28 -3.91 -11.37
C PRO A 32 5.74 -3.46 -11.34
N ALA A 33 6.41 -3.48 -12.49
CA ALA A 33 7.82 -3.10 -12.59
C ALA A 33 8.08 -1.64 -12.16
N ASN A 34 7.12 -0.75 -12.40
CA ASN A 34 7.10 0.64 -11.96
C ASN A 34 5.65 1.15 -11.88
N SER A 35 5.43 2.30 -11.26
CA SER A 35 4.09 2.87 -11.05
C SER A 35 3.35 3.19 -12.35
N SER A 36 4.06 3.43 -13.46
CA SER A 36 3.46 3.73 -14.78
C SER A 36 2.95 2.49 -15.51
N ALA A 37 3.28 1.27 -15.06
CA ALA A 37 2.78 0.03 -15.65
C ALA A 37 1.29 -0.25 -15.32
N VAL A 38 0.71 0.53 -14.41
CA VAL A 38 -0.70 0.49 -14.01
C VAL A 38 -1.25 1.90 -13.99
N ASN A 39 -2.58 2.04 -13.95
CA ASN A 39 -3.20 3.36 -13.87
C ASN A 39 -3.02 3.99 -12.49
N GLN A 40 -2.90 3.17 -11.43
CA GLN A 40 -2.71 3.66 -10.06
C GLN A 40 -2.05 2.61 -9.15
N VAL A 41 -1.24 3.07 -8.21
CA VAL A 41 -0.74 2.27 -7.08
C VAL A 41 -1.31 2.83 -5.77
N LEU A 42 -1.99 1.99 -4.99
CA LEU A 42 -2.62 2.37 -3.72
C LEU A 42 -1.93 1.70 -2.53
N ALA A 43 -1.89 2.40 -1.40
CA ALA A 43 -1.52 1.81 -0.12
C ALA A 43 -2.63 0.87 0.37
N SER A 44 -2.26 -0.13 1.17
CA SER A 44 -3.25 -0.95 1.89
C SER A 44 -4.17 -0.08 2.73
N GLY A 45 -5.48 -0.35 2.67
CA GLY A 45 -6.51 0.38 3.41
C GLY A 45 -7.07 1.62 2.71
N ASN A 46 -6.45 2.08 1.61
CA ASN A 46 -7.03 3.15 0.80
C ASN A 46 -8.18 2.60 -0.06
N SER A 47 -9.26 3.38 -0.18
CA SER A 47 -10.36 3.05 -1.09
C SER A 47 -9.97 3.26 -2.55
N ILE A 48 -10.45 2.38 -3.42
CA ILE A 48 -10.47 2.59 -4.86
C ILE A 48 -11.59 3.57 -5.15
N SER A 49 -11.27 4.66 -5.86
CA SER A 49 -12.27 5.64 -6.33
C SER A 49 -11.96 5.97 -7.78
N ILE A 50 -12.80 5.46 -8.68
CA ILE A 50 -12.68 5.66 -10.12
C ILE A 50 -13.93 6.35 -10.66
N LYS A 51 -13.74 7.16 -11.69
CA LYS A 51 -14.82 7.89 -12.36
C LYS A 51 -14.60 7.87 -13.86
N ILE A 52 -15.65 8.12 -14.62
CA ILE A 52 -15.52 8.34 -16.06
C ILE A 52 -14.58 9.51 -16.36
N GLY A 53 -13.95 9.47 -17.54
CA GLY A 53 -13.14 10.57 -18.06
C GLY A 53 -13.97 11.77 -18.53
N THR A 54 -13.40 12.60 -19.40
CA THR A 54 -14.00 13.86 -19.91
C THR A 54 -15.15 13.68 -20.90
N ALA A 55 -15.74 12.48 -21.03
CA ALA A 55 -16.86 12.26 -21.94
C ALA A 55 -18.13 12.93 -21.39
N SER A 56 -18.83 13.68 -22.25
CA SER A 56 -20.13 14.27 -21.90
C SER A 56 -21.11 13.17 -21.52
N ALA A 57 -21.50 13.15 -20.25
CA ALA A 57 -22.63 12.36 -19.80
C ALA A 57 -23.87 12.82 -20.60
N SER A 58 -24.50 11.90 -21.34
CA SER A 58 -25.84 12.17 -21.85
C SER A 58 -26.77 12.39 -20.66
N ALA A 59 -27.76 13.28 -20.82
CA ALA A 59 -28.90 13.23 -19.92
C ALA A 59 -29.42 11.77 -19.95
N GLU A 60 -29.51 11.12 -18.79
CA GLU A 60 -29.97 9.72 -18.62
C GLU A 60 -28.95 8.59 -18.93
N ALA A 61 -27.65 8.83 -18.79
CA ALA A 61 -26.65 7.75 -18.86
C ALA A 61 -26.76 6.76 -17.67
N ILE A 62 -26.64 5.46 -17.95
CA ILE A 62 -26.44 4.37 -16.99
C ILE A 62 -25.01 3.87 -17.14
N TYR A 63 -24.27 3.86 -16.05
CA TYR A 63 -22.87 3.42 -15.96
C TYR A 63 -22.81 2.01 -15.39
N GLN A 64 -22.31 1.09 -16.20
CA GLN A 64 -22.13 -0.31 -15.86
C GLN A 64 -20.65 -0.59 -15.64
N TRP A 65 -20.23 -0.57 -14.38
CA TRP A 65 -18.87 -0.88 -13.98
C TRP A 65 -18.69 -2.39 -13.84
N TYR A 66 -17.66 -2.90 -14.48
CA TYR A 66 -17.25 -4.29 -14.39
C TYR A 66 -15.91 -4.40 -13.69
N LYS A 67 -15.76 -5.47 -12.89
CA LYS A 67 -14.51 -5.88 -12.27
C LYS A 67 -14.18 -7.28 -12.75
N LEU A 68 -12.91 -7.54 -13.07
CA LEU A 68 -12.45 -8.91 -13.32
C LEU A 68 -12.36 -9.65 -11.98
N ASP A 69 -12.93 -10.84 -11.91
CA ASP A 69 -12.67 -11.76 -10.80
C ASP A 69 -11.29 -12.44 -10.95
N ASN A 70 -10.91 -13.26 -9.98
CA ASN A 70 -9.62 -13.94 -9.94
C ASN A 70 -9.42 -15.03 -11.02
N THR A 71 -10.46 -15.31 -11.81
CA THR A 71 -10.38 -16.20 -12.98
C THR A 71 -10.21 -15.41 -14.28
N GLY A 72 -10.17 -14.08 -14.21
CA GLY A 72 -10.18 -13.19 -15.36
C GLY A 72 -11.58 -12.97 -15.94
N THR A 73 -12.63 -13.47 -15.30
CA THR A 73 -14.01 -13.31 -15.78
C THR A 73 -14.52 -11.93 -15.39
N LYS A 74 -15.05 -11.20 -16.38
CA LYS A 74 -15.67 -9.89 -16.17
C LYS A 74 -17.02 -10.04 -15.45
N ARG A 75 -17.19 -9.36 -14.31
CA ARG A 75 -18.43 -9.34 -13.51
C ARG A 75 -18.94 -7.92 -13.36
N LEU A 76 -20.25 -7.72 -13.52
CA LEU A 76 -20.88 -6.43 -13.29
C LEU A 76 -20.94 -6.16 -11.78
N VAL A 77 -20.29 -5.08 -11.32
CA VAL A 77 -20.19 -4.70 -9.90
C VAL A 77 -20.98 -3.44 -9.54
N GLN A 78 -21.38 -2.63 -10.53
CA GLN A 78 -22.28 -1.50 -10.33
C GLN A 78 -23.04 -1.21 -11.63
N SER A 79 -24.33 -0.91 -11.52
CA SER A 79 -25.15 -0.41 -12.62
C SER A 79 -26.03 0.72 -12.09
N SER A 80 -25.66 1.97 -12.36
CA SER A 80 -26.34 3.14 -11.78
C SER A 80 -26.18 4.39 -12.65
N SER A 81 -26.88 5.48 -12.33
CA SER A 81 -26.64 6.79 -12.93
C SER A 81 -25.41 7.51 -12.38
N SER A 82 -24.69 6.91 -11.42
CA SER A 82 -23.45 7.48 -10.88
C SER A 82 -22.29 7.23 -11.84
N PRO A 83 -21.59 8.30 -12.29
CA PRO A 83 -20.41 8.17 -13.14
C PRO A 83 -19.16 7.71 -12.38
N ALA A 84 -19.29 7.37 -11.10
CA ALA A 84 -18.18 6.94 -10.25
C ALA A 84 -18.49 5.62 -9.54
N LEU A 85 -17.43 4.85 -9.32
CA LEU A 85 -17.37 3.64 -8.51
C LEU A 85 -16.41 3.89 -7.35
N SER A 86 -16.81 3.52 -6.14
CA SER A 86 -15.96 3.51 -4.95
C SER A 86 -16.05 2.15 -4.28
N GLU A 87 -14.92 1.53 -3.96
CA GLU A 87 -14.86 0.29 -3.20
C GLU A 87 -13.67 0.25 -2.25
N THR A 88 -13.80 -0.57 -1.20
CA THR A 88 -12.69 -0.85 -0.29
C THR A 88 -12.01 -2.15 -0.74
N PRO A 89 -10.71 -2.10 -1.12
CA PRO A 89 -9.95 -3.30 -1.44
C PRO A 89 -9.92 -4.27 -0.26
N SER A 90 -10.15 -5.54 -0.53
CA SER A 90 -10.10 -6.63 0.46
C SER A 90 -8.72 -7.28 0.59
N GLY A 91 -7.75 -6.92 -0.25
CA GLY A 91 -6.39 -7.45 -0.19
C GLY A 91 -5.43 -6.73 -1.13
N ALA A 92 -4.15 -7.11 -1.04
CA ALA A 92 -3.12 -6.66 -1.98
C ALA A 92 -3.22 -7.41 -3.31
N GLY A 93 -2.83 -6.75 -4.40
CA GLY A 93 -2.86 -7.32 -5.75
C GLY A 93 -3.44 -6.37 -6.78
N TYR A 94 -3.67 -6.90 -7.98
CA TYR A 94 -4.25 -6.15 -9.09
C TYR A 94 -5.77 -6.15 -9.04
N TYR A 95 -6.35 -4.99 -9.26
CA TYR A 95 -7.79 -4.79 -9.47
C TYR A 95 -7.98 -4.20 -10.86
N THR A 96 -8.73 -4.89 -11.71
CA THR A 96 -8.97 -4.44 -13.10
C THR A 96 -10.44 -4.12 -13.31
N TYR A 97 -10.72 -2.88 -13.74
CA TYR A 97 -12.05 -2.38 -14.01
C TYR A 97 -12.25 -2.05 -15.48
N GLN A 98 -13.49 -2.16 -15.93
CA GLN A 98 -13.93 -1.70 -17.23
C GLN A 98 -15.32 -1.09 -17.11
N LEU A 99 -15.69 -0.23 -18.06
CA LEU A 99 -16.95 0.48 -18.06
C LEU A 99 -17.68 0.26 -19.38
N VAL A 100 -19.00 0.08 -19.31
CA VAL A 100 -19.92 0.28 -20.43
C VAL A 100 -20.91 1.36 -20.02
N VAL A 101 -21.23 2.27 -20.95
CA VAL A 101 -22.25 3.29 -20.75
C VAL A 101 -23.44 2.97 -21.62
N SER A 102 -24.64 3.06 -21.08
CA SER A 102 -25.88 2.95 -21.84
C SER A 102 -26.78 4.15 -21.61
N ASN A 103 -27.78 4.35 -22.47
CA ASN A 103 -28.80 5.39 -22.30
C ASN A 103 -30.19 4.78 -22.15
N SER A 104 -31.19 5.63 -21.88
CA SER A 104 -32.61 5.24 -21.76
C SER A 104 -33.18 4.59 -23.03
N ASN A 105 -32.55 4.82 -24.19
CA ASN A 105 -32.90 4.22 -25.48
C ASN A 105 -32.19 2.87 -25.74
N GLN A 106 -31.49 2.32 -24.74
CA GLN A 106 -30.75 1.04 -24.83
C GLN A 106 -29.58 1.05 -25.81
N CYS A 107 -29.12 2.23 -26.25
CA CYS A 107 -27.84 2.32 -26.95
C CYS A 107 -26.70 2.12 -25.95
N THR A 108 -25.74 1.27 -26.28
CA THR A 108 -24.58 0.95 -25.44
C THR A 108 -23.28 1.39 -26.11
N SER A 109 -22.33 1.91 -25.34
CA SER A 109 -20.96 2.14 -25.79
C SER A 109 -20.21 0.82 -26.01
N GLU A 110 -19.07 0.90 -26.71
CA GLU A 110 -18.03 -0.13 -26.55
C GLU A 110 -17.53 -0.16 -25.11
N ILE A 111 -16.94 -1.30 -24.72
CA ILE A 111 -16.30 -1.42 -23.41
C ILE A 111 -15.03 -0.57 -23.37
N SER A 112 -14.79 0.09 -22.24
CA SER A 112 -13.56 0.87 -22.04
C SER A 112 -12.31 -0.01 -22.04
N ASP A 113 -11.16 0.63 -22.25
CA ASP A 113 -9.87 0.08 -21.87
C ASP A 113 -9.85 -0.32 -20.38
N PRO A 114 -9.06 -1.34 -20.01
CA PRO A 114 -8.94 -1.77 -18.63
C PRO A 114 -8.24 -0.71 -17.77
N PHE A 115 -8.91 -0.31 -16.69
CA PHE A 115 -8.32 0.50 -15.63
C PHE A 115 -7.72 -0.43 -14.57
N LYS A 116 -6.39 -0.54 -14.55
CA LYS A 116 -5.64 -1.42 -13.65
C LYS A 116 -5.11 -0.65 -12.45
N ILE A 117 -5.42 -1.14 -11.25
CA ILE A 117 -4.95 -0.61 -9.98
C ILE A 117 -4.14 -1.69 -9.29
N TYR A 118 -2.98 -1.35 -8.74
CA TYR A 118 -2.22 -2.24 -7.88
C TYR A 118 -2.31 -1.78 -6.43
N VAL A 119 -2.79 -2.64 -5.53
CA VAL A 119 -2.86 -2.36 -4.09
C VAL A 119 -1.67 -3.01 -3.40
N LEU A 120 -0.83 -2.20 -2.76
CA LEU A 120 0.33 -2.64 -1.99
C LEU A 120 -0.10 -3.32 -0.69
N PRO A 121 0.61 -4.36 -0.23
CA PRO A 121 0.38 -4.93 1.10
C PRO A 121 0.85 -3.96 2.20
N PRO A 122 0.34 -4.12 3.44
CA PRO A 122 0.84 -3.38 4.60
C PRO A 122 2.37 -3.50 4.73
N LEU A 123 3.04 -2.38 5.03
CA LEU A 123 4.49 -2.36 5.23
C LEU A 123 4.82 -2.28 6.73
N ALA A 124 5.26 -3.41 7.29
CA ALA A 124 5.63 -3.54 8.70
C ALA A 124 7.07 -4.05 8.82
N PRO A 125 8.09 -3.18 8.65
CA PRO A 125 9.48 -3.61 8.75
C PRO A 125 9.85 -3.95 10.20
N THR A 126 10.96 -4.68 10.37
CA THR A 126 11.63 -4.92 11.65
C THR A 126 13.11 -4.56 11.55
N ILE A 127 13.79 -4.38 12.68
CA ILE A 127 15.25 -4.23 12.74
C ILE A 127 15.82 -5.45 13.45
N ALA A 128 16.85 -6.06 12.86
CA ALA A 128 17.75 -6.98 13.54
C ALA A 128 19.05 -6.25 13.88
N ALA A 129 19.58 -6.45 15.08
CA ALA A 129 20.86 -5.87 15.51
C ALA A 129 21.87 -6.97 15.81
N SER A 130 23.09 -6.85 15.29
CA SER A 130 24.17 -7.80 15.60
C SER A 130 24.58 -7.76 17.08
N HIS A 131 24.43 -6.59 17.70
CA HIS A 131 24.63 -6.35 19.13
C HIS A 131 23.58 -5.36 19.60
N THR A 132 23.07 -5.53 20.82
CA THR A 132 22.19 -4.55 21.48
C THR A 132 22.94 -3.69 22.50
N THR A 133 24.18 -4.07 22.84
CA THR A 133 25.05 -3.34 23.76
C THR A 133 26.43 -3.17 23.14
N VAL A 134 26.98 -1.95 23.17
CA VAL A 134 28.32 -1.61 22.65
C VAL A 134 29.12 -0.74 23.63
N CYS A 135 30.44 -0.73 23.52
CA CYS A 135 31.32 0.03 24.40
C CYS A 135 31.54 1.46 23.89
N SER A 136 31.58 2.45 24.78
CA SER A 136 31.72 3.87 24.42
C SER A 136 33.06 4.23 23.77
N ASN A 137 34.09 3.38 23.90
CA ASN A 137 35.41 3.57 23.29
C ASN A 137 35.53 3.00 21.86
N GLY A 138 34.43 2.47 21.31
CA GLY A 138 34.39 2.01 19.92
C GLY A 138 35.13 0.71 19.62
N THR A 139 35.43 -0.10 20.64
CA THR A 139 35.92 -1.47 20.41
C THR A 139 34.81 -2.42 19.92
N SER A 140 33.55 -1.99 19.96
CA SER A 140 32.41 -2.72 19.41
C SER A 140 31.45 -1.80 18.67
N THR A 141 30.86 -2.31 17.59
CA THR A 141 29.80 -1.67 16.82
C THR A 141 28.63 -2.62 16.66
N ALA A 142 27.43 -2.09 16.46
CA ALA A 142 26.26 -2.84 16.07
C ALA A 142 25.97 -2.62 14.58
N GLN A 143 25.77 -3.70 13.83
CA GLN A 143 25.14 -3.63 12.52
C GLN A 143 23.64 -3.78 12.72
N LEU A 144 22.88 -2.81 12.21
CA LEU A 144 21.42 -2.83 12.16
C LEU A 144 20.99 -3.22 10.74
N THR A 145 20.06 -4.14 10.63
CA THR A 145 19.51 -4.62 9.35
C THR A 145 18.00 -4.45 9.35
N ALA A 146 17.48 -3.68 8.41
CA ALA A 146 16.07 -3.48 8.20
C ALA A 146 15.49 -4.64 7.36
N ASN A 147 14.54 -5.38 7.93
CA ASN A 147 13.83 -6.46 7.25
C ASN A 147 12.44 -5.99 6.86
N THR A 148 12.08 -6.08 5.59
CA THR A 148 10.80 -5.59 5.05
C THR A 148 9.72 -6.67 4.94
N GLY A 149 10.07 -7.92 5.22
CA GLY A 149 9.16 -9.08 5.16
C GLY A 149 8.87 -9.60 3.76
N SER A 150 9.32 -8.91 2.70
CA SER A 150 9.20 -9.37 1.31
C SER A 150 10.36 -8.86 0.47
N ASP A 151 10.84 -9.70 -0.44
CA ASP A 151 11.86 -9.42 -1.45
C ASP A 151 11.25 -9.10 -2.84
N LYS A 152 9.92 -9.18 -2.97
CA LYS A 152 9.21 -8.92 -4.23
C LYS A 152 9.22 -7.44 -4.64
N TYR A 153 9.54 -6.54 -3.72
CA TYR A 153 9.45 -5.10 -3.92
C TYR A 153 10.81 -4.44 -3.76
N SER A 154 10.98 -3.31 -4.43
CA SER A 154 12.06 -2.37 -4.16
C SER A 154 11.64 -1.38 -3.07
N TYR A 155 12.58 -1.06 -2.17
CA TYR A 155 12.34 -0.20 -1.03
C TYR A 155 13.35 0.94 -0.97
N GLN A 156 12.93 2.04 -0.35
CA GLN A 156 13.81 3.14 0.05
C GLN A 156 13.92 3.15 1.57
N TYR A 157 15.13 3.36 2.09
CA TYR A 157 15.42 3.38 3.53
C TYR A 157 15.90 4.76 3.94
N GLN A 158 15.61 5.14 5.17
CA GLN A 158 16.23 6.26 5.86
C GLN A 158 16.41 5.89 7.31
N TRP A 159 17.66 5.71 7.74
CA TRP A 159 17.97 5.50 9.15
C TRP A 159 17.89 6.81 9.92
N ILE A 160 17.44 6.71 11.16
CA ILE A 160 17.11 7.82 12.05
C ILE A 160 17.73 7.49 13.41
N LEU A 161 18.36 8.48 14.04
CA LEU A 161 18.88 8.39 15.40
C LEU A 161 18.20 9.45 16.27
N ASN A 162 17.55 9.02 17.34
CA ASN A 162 16.85 9.88 18.30
C ASN A 162 15.89 10.86 17.60
N GLY A 163 15.15 10.37 16.60
CA GLY A 163 14.20 11.15 15.81
C GLY A 163 14.80 11.96 14.66
N ASN A 164 16.13 12.06 14.56
CA ASN A 164 16.79 12.83 13.50
C ASN A 164 17.32 11.92 12.38
N PRO A 165 17.01 12.20 11.09
CA PRO A 165 17.56 11.44 9.98
C PRO A 165 19.09 11.47 9.96
N ILE A 166 19.72 10.30 9.79
CA ILE A 166 21.16 10.19 9.59
C ILE A 166 21.45 10.44 8.10
N SER A 167 22.19 11.50 7.81
CA SER A 167 22.48 11.90 6.42
C SER A 167 23.15 10.77 5.64
N GLY A 168 22.63 10.48 4.44
CA GLY A 168 23.16 9.45 3.54
C GLY A 168 22.86 8.00 3.92
N ALA A 169 22.29 7.73 5.11
CA ALA A 169 21.99 6.38 5.58
C ALA A 169 20.72 5.82 4.92
N THR A 170 20.86 5.39 3.67
CA THR A 170 19.77 4.96 2.78
C THR A 170 19.83 3.48 2.38
N ALA A 171 20.82 2.75 2.88
CA ALA A 171 20.93 1.31 2.69
C ALA A 171 20.00 0.53 3.62
N SER A 172 19.71 -0.72 3.28
CA SER A 172 18.96 -1.66 4.14
C SER A 172 19.69 -2.00 5.44
N THR A 173 20.98 -1.68 5.54
CA THR A 173 21.81 -1.86 6.73
C THR A 173 22.44 -0.56 7.18
N TYR A 174 22.67 -0.41 8.48
CA TYR A 174 23.43 0.69 9.06
C TYR A 174 24.35 0.19 10.18
N THR A 175 25.64 0.51 10.09
CA THR A 175 26.61 0.22 11.15
C THR A 175 26.74 1.43 12.06
N THR A 176 26.57 1.23 13.37
CA THR A 176 26.73 2.30 14.35
C THR A 176 28.15 2.87 14.31
N PRO A 177 28.34 4.18 14.55
CA PRO A 177 29.66 4.74 14.77
C PRO A 177 30.38 4.03 15.91
N ALA A 178 31.71 3.93 15.84
CA ALA A 178 32.51 3.31 16.89
C ALA A 178 32.43 4.12 18.20
N ASN A 179 32.69 5.43 18.14
CA ASN A 179 32.76 6.26 19.35
C ASN A 179 31.43 6.94 19.64
N LEU A 180 30.53 6.23 20.33
CA LEU A 180 29.26 6.78 20.80
C LEU A 180 29.37 7.18 22.27
N SER A 181 28.70 8.28 22.64
CA SER A 181 28.50 8.62 24.05
C SER A 181 27.70 7.54 24.77
N SER A 182 28.01 7.28 26.03
CA SER A 182 27.28 6.32 26.86
C SER A 182 25.79 6.66 26.96
N GLY A 183 24.98 5.65 27.27
CA GLY A 183 23.52 5.71 27.33
C GLY A 183 22.85 5.22 26.07
N ASP A 184 21.53 5.17 26.11
CA ASP A 184 20.72 4.57 25.05
C ASP A 184 20.71 5.42 23.77
N LYS A 185 20.73 4.71 22.64
CA LYS A 185 20.65 5.28 21.29
C LYS A 185 19.44 4.65 20.61
N ALA A 186 18.39 5.45 20.42
CA ALA A 186 17.16 5.01 19.78
C ALA A 186 17.32 5.13 18.27
N TYR A 187 17.61 4.00 17.62
CA TYR A 187 17.63 3.92 16.17
C TYR A 187 16.24 3.56 15.65
N SER A 188 15.86 4.18 14.54
CA SER A 188 14.72 3.74 13.77
C SER A 188 15.04 3.78 12.28
N VAL A 189 14.26 3.05 11.51
CA VAL A 189 14.35 3.08 10.04
C VAL A 189 12.96 3.34 9.49
N ARG A 190 12.84 4.38 8.65
CA ARG A 190 11.67 4.58 7.80
C ARG A 190 11.92 3.87 6.49
N VAL A 191 11.01 2.97 6.13
CA VAL A 191 11.01 2.24 4.86
C VAL A 191 9.82 2.70 4.03
N ALA A 192 10.01 2.89 2.73
CA ALA A 192 8.93 3.19 1.79
C ALA A 192 8.99 2.26 0.58
N TYR A 193 7.84 1.92 0.00
CA TYR A 193 7.82 1.24 -1.30
C TYR A 193 8.31 2.19 -2.39
N ALA A 194 9.17 1.72 -3.29
CA ALA A 194 9.57 2.50 -4.46
C ALA A 194 8.40 2.78 -5.42
N LEU A 195 7.40 1.89 -5.45
CA LEU A 195 6.18 2.05 -6.25
C LEU A 195 5.24 3.16 -5.75
N ASN A 196 5.30 3.49 -4.46
CA ASN A 196 4.55 4.57 -3.84
C ASN A 196 5.25 5.00 -2.55
N THR A 197 6.05 6.08 -2.63
CA THR A 197 6.90 6.55 -1.52
C THR A 197 6.13 7.15 -0.34
N ALA A 198 4.82 7.38 -0.50
CA ALA A 198 3.94 7.76 0.60
C ALA A 198 3.50 6.55 1.44
N THR A 199 3.61 5.33 0.90
CA THR A 199 3.32 4.09 1.65
C THR A 199 4.56 3.67 2.42
N THR A 200 4.53 3.85 3.74
CA THR A 200 5.71 3.72 4.59
C THR A 200 5.47 2.78 5.78
N GLY A 201 6.53 2.16 6.25
CA GLY A 201 6.59 1.50 7.55
C GLY A 201 7.80 1.97 8.35
N THR A 202 7.73 1.86 9.67
CA THR A 202 8.83 2.24 10.57
C THR A 202 9.11 1.09 11.52
N ALA A 203 10.39 0.85 11.77
CA ALA A 203 10.86 -0.07 12.81
C ALA A 203 11.81 0.66 13.76
N ASN A 204 11.84 0.23 15.02
CA ASN A 204 12.64 0.84 16.07
C ASN A 204 13.56 -0.20 16.72
N GLN A 205 14.76 0.21 17.11
CA GLN A 205 15.72 -0.59 17.86
C GLN A 205 16.54 0.31 18.78
N THR A 206 16.65 -0.05 20.05
CA THR A 206 17.53 0.64 21.00
C THR A 206 18.87 -0.09 21.07
N ILE A 207 19.96 0.68 21.02
CA ILE A 207 21.33 0.22 21.30
C ILE A 207 21.82 0.91 22.57
N THR A 208 22.22 0.12 23.57
CA THR A 208 22.76 0.63 24.84
C THR A 208 24.27 0.77 24.72
N VAL A 209 24.77 2.00 24.94
CA VAL A 209 26.21 2.27 24.94
C VAL A 209 26.72 2.31 26.37
N VAL A 210 27.60 1.39 26.75
CA VAL A 210 28.16 1.32 28.11
C VAL A 210 29.52 2.00 28.20
N PRO A 211 29.82 2.73 29.29
CA PRO A 211 31.14 3.31 29.50
C PRO A 211 32.18 2.20 29.69
N VAL A 212 33.42 2.47 29.29
CA VAL A 212 34.54 1.58 29.60
C VAL A 212 34.89 1.62 31.09
N PRO A 213 35.29 0.50 31.70
CA PRO A 213 35.78 0.49 33.07
C PRO A 213 36.97 1.44 33.27
N ALA A 214 37.06 2.05 34.46
CA ALA A 214 38.22 2.85 34.84
C ALA A 214 39.50 1.99 34.83
N LYS A 215 40.64 2.62 34.54
CA LYS A 215 41.94 1.97 34.59
C LYS A 215 42.18 1.38 35.99
N PRO A 216 42.52 0.08 36.14
CA PRO A 216 42.82 -0.51 37.43
C PRO A 216 44.13 0.03 38.01
N SER A 217 44.23 0.09 39.34
CA SER A 217 45.47 0.30 40.09
C SER A 217 45.89 -0.99 40.81
N VAL A 218 47.19 -1.17 41.01
CA VAL A 218 47.76 -2.31 41.75
C VAL A 218 48.64 -1.76 42.87
N SER A 219 48.43 -2.23 44.10
CA SER A 219 49.23 -1.89 45.27
C SER A 219 49.65 -3.17 46.01
N ILE A 220 50.75 -3.09 46.76
CA ILE A 220 51.22 -4.19 47.61
C ILE A 220 50.18 -4.42 48.73
N GLY A 221 49.75 -5.67 48.92
CA GLY A 221 48.95 -6.06 50.07
C GLY A 221 49.85 -6.15 51.30
N GLN A 222 49.59 -5.31 52.30
CA GLN A 222 50.22 -5.40 53.62
C GLN A 222 49.34 -6.23 54.56
#